data_AF-A0A1I5M8L2-F1
#
_entry.id   AF-A0A1I5M8L2-F1
#
_cell.length_a   1.000
_cell.length_b   1.000
_cell.length_c   1.000
_cell.angle_alpha   90.00
_cell.angle_beta   90.00
_cell.angle_gamma   90.00
#
_symmetry.space_group_name_H-M   'P 1'
#
loop_
_entity.id
_entity.type
_entity.pdbx_description
1 polymer ?
#
loop_
_entity_poly.entity_id
_entity_poly.type
_entity_poly.pdbx_seq_one_letter_code
_entity_poly.pdbx_strand_id
1 'polypeptide(L)' 'MATKSSCGECTFYAASETKAADTGVCHFNPPVFLTEEETKAKWPIVANNDWCGHFEGDRKSA' A
#
# COMPACT_ATOMS: atom_id res chain seq x y z
N MET A 1 -6.88 -3.56 20.40
CA MET A 1 -7.22 -3.03 19.06
C MET A 1 -6.90 -4.15 18.08
N ALA A 2 -7.89 -4.65 17.34
CA ALA A 2 -7.60 -5.59 16.26
C ALA A 2 -6.86 -4.80 15.17
N THR A 3 -5.53 -4.89 15.15
CA THR A 3 -4.74 -4.37 14.03
C THR A 3 -5.08 -5.27 12.86
N LYS A 4 -5.99 -4.82 12.00
CA LYS A 4 -6.24 -5.51 10.74
C LYS A 4 -4.91 -5.52 10.00
N SER A 5 -4.38 -6.71 9.76
CA SER A 5 -3.01 -6.90 9.25
C SER A 5 -2.97 -7.07 7.73
N SER A 6 -3.79 -6.31 7.00
CA SER A 6 -3.89 -6.45 5.54
C SER A 6 -4.11 -5.10 4.84
N CYS A 7 -3.48 -4.93 3.69
CA CYS A 7 -3.61 -3.74 2.85
C CYS A 7 -5.05 -3.53 2.38
N GLY A 8 -5.76 -4.60 2.02
CA GLY A 8 -7.14 -4.53 1.50
C GLY A 8 -8.17 -3.94 2.47
N GLU A 9 -7.87 -3.90 3.77
CA GLU A 9 -8.73 -3.27 4.78
C GLU A 9 -8.19 -1.92 5.28
N CYS A 10 -7.12 -1.39 4.67
CA CYS A 10 -6.45 -0.16 5.08
C CYS A 10 -6.93 1.05 4.28
N THR A 11 -7.14 2.20 4.92
CA THR A 11 -7.51 3.46 4.22
C THR A 11 -6.47 3.94 3.21
N PHE A 12 -5.21 3.52 3.35
CA PHE A 12 -4.14 3.90 2.43
C PHE A 12 -4.08 3.01 1.17
N TYR A 13 -4.89 1.96 1.11
CA TYR A 13 -4.95 1.08 -0.04
C TYR A 13 -5.97 1.58 -1.06
N ALA A 14 -5.53 1.74 -2.31
CA ALA A 14 -6.41 2.02 -3.44
C ALA A 14 -6.44 0.81 -4.38
N ALA A 15 -7.60 0.15 -4.47
CA ALA A 15 -7.79 -1.01 -5.32
C ALA A 15 -7.58 -0.65 -6.80
N SER A 16 -6.94 -1.55 -7.56
CA SER A 16 -6.79 -1.36 -9.01
C SER A 16 -8.08 -1.81 -9.71
N GLU A 17 -8.70 -0.91 -10.48
CA GLU A 17 -9.89 -1.26 -11.27
C GLU A 17 -9.56 -2.13 -12.50
N THR A 18 -8.27 -2.27 -12.86
CA THR A 18 -7.86 -2.81 -14.17
C THR A 18 -6.85 -3.96 -14.10
N LYS A 19 -6.17 -4.17 -12.96
CA LYS A 19 -5.07 -5.15 -12.83
C LYS A 19 -5.37 -6.19 -11.77
N ALA A 20 -6.20 -7.18 -12.10
CA ALA A 20 -6.58 -8.31 -11.23
C ALA A 20 -7.36 -7.92 -9.94
N ALA A 21 -8.37 -8.72 -9.60
CA ALA A 21 -9.35 -8.42 -8.55
C ALA A 21 -8.78 -8.25 -7.13
N ASP A 22 -7.49 -8.55 -6.93
CA ASP A 22 -6.86 -8.63 -5.61
C ASP A 22 -5.61 -7.75 -5.47
N THR A 23 -5.35 -6.83 -6.41
CA THR A 23 -4.21 -5.91 -6.31
C THR A 23 -4.63 -4.44 -6.29
N GLY A 24 -3.80 -3.62 -5.67
CA GLY A 24 -3.98 -2.19 -5.54
C GLY A 24 -2.66 -1.50 -5.27
N VAL A 25 -2.70 -0.22 -4.93
CA VAL A 25 -1.53 0.58 -4.58
C VAL A 25 -1.56 0.98 -3.11
N CYS A 26 -0.40 0.94 -2.46
CA CYS A 26 -0.23 1.42 -1.09
C CYS A 26 0.20 2.89 -1.10
N HIS A 27 -0.64 3.80 -0.62
CA HIS A 27 -0.34 5.23 -0.52
C HIS A 27 0.37 5.64 0.77
N PHE A 28 0.54 4.72 1.72
CA PHE A 28 1.35 4.96 2.91
C PHE A 28 2.84 5.01 2.56
N ASN A 29 3.27 4.14 1.65
CA ASN A 29 4.64 4.12 1.15
C ASN A 29 4.75 5.03 -0.08
N PRO A 30 5.63 6.05 -0.06
CA PRO A 30 5.78 6.96 -1.19
C PRO A 30 6.17 6.21 -2.47
N PRO A 31 5.88 6.78 -3.65
CA PRO A 31 6.23 6.16 -4.90
C PRO A 31 7.75 6.03 -5.03
N VAL A 32 8.21 4.90 -5.57
CA VAL A 32 9.62 4.57 -5.75
C VAL A 32 9.93 4.37 -7.24
N PHE A 33 11.19 4.52 -7.60
CA PHE A 33 11.69 4.12 -8.91
C PHE A 33 12.03 2.63 -8.85
N LEU A 34 11.41 1.81 -9.70
CA LEU A 34 11.65 0.37 -9.69
C LEU A 34 12.95 0.02 -10.44
N THR A 35 13.36 0.86 -11.38
CA THR A 35 14.63 0.75 -12.10
C THR A 35 15.28 2.12 -12.26
N GLU A 36 16.59 2.14 -12.52
CA GLU A 36 17.38 3.37 -12.72
C GLU A 36 16.99 4.13 -14.00
N GLU A 37 16.37 3.45 -14.97
CA GLU A 37 15.90 4.02 -16.24
C GLU A 37 14.52 4.70 -16.12
N GLU A 38 13.81 4.51 -15.00
CA GLU A 38 12.48 5.10 -14.83
C GLU A 38 12.56 6.61 -14.61
N THR A 39 11.85 7.36 -15.45
CA THR A 39 11.75 8.82 -15.33
C THR A 39 10.62 9.28 -14.40
N LYS A 40 9.81 8.33 -13.89
CA LYS A 40 8.65 8.59 -13.04
C LYS A 40 8.57 7.56 -11.92
N ALA A 41 8.47 8.04 -10.69
CA ALA A 41 8.24 7.17 -9.54
C ALA A 41 6.82 6.56 -9.61
N LYS A 42 6.71 5.30 -9.20
CA LYS A 42 5.46 4.53 -9.21
C LYS A 42 5.07 4.15 -7.78
N TRP A 43 3.78 4.21 -7.49
CA TRP A 43 3.28 3.68 -6.23
C TRP A 43 3.52 2.17 -6.15
N PRO A 44 3.91 1.65 -4.98
CA PRO A 44 4.07 0.21 -4.78
C PRO A 44 2.73 -0.49 -5.01
N ILE A 45 2.73 -1.47 -5.92
CA ILE A 45 1.58 -2.36 -6.13
C ILE A 45 1.66 -3.45 -5.06
N VAL A 46 0.55 -3.66 -4.35
CA VAL A 46 0.43 -4.64 -3.28
C VAL A 46 -0.85 -5.46 -3.47
N ALA A 47 -0.84 -6.69 -2.99
CA ALA A 47 -2.03 -7.53 -2.90
C ALA A 47 -2.93 -7.10 -1.72
N ASN A 48 -4.21 -7.49 -1.75
CA ASN A 48 -5.14 -7.20 -0.66
C ASN A 48 -4.71 -7.82 0.68
N ASN A 49 -3.96 -8.91 0.66
CA ASN A 49 -3.48 -9.64 1.83
C ASN A 49 -2.04 -9.28 2.22
N ASP A 50 -1.39 -8.36 1.50
CA ASP A 50 -0.07 -7.85 1.86
C ASP A 50 -0.12 -7.00 3.13
N TRP A 51 1.04 -6.85 3.76
CA TRP A 51 1.20 -6.05 4.96
C TRP A 51 2.54 -5.31 4.97
N CYS A 52 2.47 -3.98 5.03
CA CYS A 52 3.66 -3.12 5.03
C CYS A 52 4.16 -2.75 6.43
N GLY A 53 3.52 -3.21 7.51
CA GLY A 53 3.87 -2.83 8.88
C GLY A 53 3.12 -1.62 9.43
N HIS A 54 2.32 -0.94 8.60
CA HIS A 54 1.59 0.27 8.98
C HIS A 54 0.09 0.12 8.76
N PHE A 55 -0.69 0.73 9.65
CA PHE A 55 -2.15 0.77 9.56
C PHE A 55 -2.69 2.07 10.15
N GLU A 56 -3.97 2.36 9.89
CA GLU A 56 -4.66 3.52 10.43
C GLU A 56 -4.55 3.58 11.95
N GLY A 57 -4.12 4.72 12.46
CA GLY A 57 -3.98 4.91 13.90
C GLY A 57 -2.66 4.40 14.49
N ASP A 58 -1.68 3.98 13.68
CA ASP A 58 -0.26 3.85 14.13
C ASP A 58 0.39 5.23 14.37
N ARG A 59 -0.38 6.16 14.95
CA ARG A 59 0.18 7.28 15.66
C ARG A 59 0.57 6.73 17.02
N LYS A 60 1.78 6.16 17.11
CA LYS A 60 2.48 5.98 18.39
C LYS A 60 2.27 7.27 19.17
N SER A 61 1.46 7.20 20.22
CA SER A 61 1.44 8.21 21.26
C SER A 61 2.87 8.30 21.75
N ALA A 62 3.52 9.42 21.48
CA ALA A 62 4.68 9.84 22.28
C ALA A 62 4.21 10.10 23.71
#